data_AF-A0A935ZKV7-F1
#
_entry.id   AF-A0A935ZKV7-F1
#
_cell.length_a   1.000
_cell.length_b   1.000
_cell.length_c   1.000
_cell.angle_alpha   90.00
_cell.angle_beta   90.00
_cell.angle_gamma   90.00
#
_symmetry.space_group_name_H-M   'P 1'
#
loop_
_entity.id
_entity.type
_entity.pdbx_description
1 polymer ?
#
loop_
_entity_poly.entity_id
_entity_poly.type
_entity_poly.pdbx_seq_one_letter_code
_entity_poly.pdbx_strand_id
1 'polypeptide(L)'
;MRPTNRLLRDALRLTAISTVISACAGAPMSRFVGDGDDIGGAESSDDGGTASVTVSAGEAETGTGETGGSDDAPATSLTGDATAADSSTTAPATSDASTGDPTDASSEGSGSSGGVTTEAGSSSSDGGMDSGVGQDVDLSGWVVVQTASDREFVIPDGTVVSSGGTLVIGRNASPGAFQNFWAVNWGSDVTYLDGIDQFPSINGAETYALRMPDTTLVDGPTPALDLSTGSARNDADGNGAAAWDVTLFPNDDATPGSSTASGGTPGVPFISEVADPTGAGNFVYEFVEIHVP
;
A
#
# COMPACT_ATOMS: atom_id res chain seq x y z
N MET A 1 -39.21 15.91 -41.43
CA MET A 1 -39.80 16.74 -40.36
C MET A 1 -40.64 15.88 -39.43
N ARG A 2 -40.10 15.54 -38.27
CA ARG A 2 -40.75 15.29 -36.96
C ARG A 2 -39.63 14.80 -36.01
N PRO A 3 -39.22 15.57 -34.99
CA PRO A 3 -38.26 15.12 -33.99
C PRO A 3 -39.03 14.44 -32.85
N THR A 4 -38.63 13.22 -32.47
CA THR A 4 -39.15 12.58 -31.26
C THR A 4 -38.04 12.47 -30.24
N ASN A 5 -38.15 13.37 -29.25
CA ASN A 5 -37.54 13.33 -27.94
C ASN A 5 -37.60 11.93 -27.31
N ARG A 6 -36.45 11.40 -26.91
CA ARG A 6 -36.32 10.38 -25.88
C ARG A 6 -35.25 10.88 -24.91
N LEU A 7 -35.65 11.79 -24.02
CA LEU A 7 -35.81 11.50 -22.58
C LEU A 7 -34.54 10.86 -21.99
N LEU A 8 -33.62 11.75 -21.61
CA LEU A 8 -32.74 11.56 -20.46
C LEU A 8 -33.57 11.00 -19.30
N ARG A 9 -33.15 9.86 -18.75
CA ARG A 9 -33.54 9.43 -17.41
C ARG A 9 -32.29 9.22 -16.60
N ASP A 10 -32.16 10.15 -15.67
CA ASP A 10 -31.43 10.11 -14.41
C ASP A 10 -31.05 8.71 -13.92
N ALA A 11 -29.76 8.51 -13.72
CA ALA A 11 -29.23 7.71 -12.63
C ALA A 11 -28.16 8.54 -11.92
N LEU A 12 -28.59 9.65 -11.31
CA LEU A 12 -27.82 10.36 -10.30
C LEU A 12 -27.74 9.44 -9.07
N ARG A 13 -26.75 8.55 -9.02
CA ARG A 13 -26.39 7.86 -7.77
C ARG A 13 -25.66 8.87 -6.90
N LEU A 14 -26.44 9.64 -6.14
CA LEU A 14 -25.96 10.46 -5.06
C LEU A 14 -25.59 9.53 -3.90
N THR A 15 -24.34 9.05 -3.87
CA THR A 15 -23.79 8.39 -2.71
C THR A 15 -23.68 9.44 -1.60
N ALA A 16 -24.55 9.34 -0.61
CA ALA A 16 -24.45 10.12 0.61
C ALA A 16 -23.18 9.67 1.36
N ILE A 17 -22.07 10.37 1.14
CA ILE A 17 -20.90 10.29 2.01
C ILE A 17 -21.32 10.97 3.32
N SER A 18 -21.68 10.15 4.29
CA SER A 18 -21.94 10.60 5.65
C SER A 18 -20.60 10.94 6.29
N THR A 19 -20.16 12.18 6.17
CA THR A 19 -18.98 12.69 6.89
C THR A 19 -19.31 12.69 8.38
N VAL A 20 -18.88 11.65 9.10
CA VAL A 20 -18.84 11.67 10.56
C VAL A 20 -17.63 12.52 10.97
N ILE A 21 -17.86 13.82 11.14
CA ILE A 21 -16.91 14.68 11.86
C ILE A 21 -17.02 14.30 13.34
N SER A 22 -16.23 13.32 13.77
CA SER A 22 -16.04 13.05 15.19
C SER A 22 -15.11 14.13 15.76
N ALA A 23 -15.70 15.22 16.23
CA ALA A 23 -15.00 16.19 17.05
C ALA A 23 -14.70 15.54 18.41
N CYS A 24 -13.56 14.88 18.54
CA CYS A 24 -13.03 14.48 19.84
C CYS A 24 -12.56 15.75 20.57
N ALA A 25 -13.47 16.35 21.33
CA ALA A 25 -13.15 17.39 22.29
C ALA A 25 -12.22 16.79 23.36
N GLY A 26 -11.04 17.39 23.50
CA GLY A 26 -9.99 16.93 24.40
C GLY A 26 -10.46 16.75 25.84
N ALA A 27 -10.20 15.56 26.38
CA ALA A 27 -10.13 15.37 27.81
C ALA A 27 -8.83 16.00 28.34
N PRO A 28 -8.85 16.79 29.42
CA PRO A 28 -7.63 17.31 30.02
C PRO A 28 -6.85 16.17 30.66
N MET A 29 -5.61 15.96 30.22
CA MET A 29 -4.66 15.07 30.89
C MET A 29 -4.42 15.56 32.32
N SER A 30 -4.90 14.77 33.27
CA SER A 30 -4.60 14.90 34.68
C SER A 30 -3.12 14.60 34.90
N ARG A 31 -2.39 15.62 35.31
CA ARG A 31 -0.96 15.57 35.67
C ARG A 31 -0.88 14.86 37.03
N PHE A 32 -0.39 13.63 37.04
CA PHE A 32 -0.03 12.96 38.28
C PHE A 32 1.32 13.54 38.72
N VAL A 33 1.26 14.48 39.67
CA VAL A 33 2.43 14.91 40.45
C VAL A 33 2.69 13.78 41.43
N GLY A 34 3.65 12.92 41.10
CA GLY A 34 4.24 11.99 42.07
C GLY A 34 5.27 12.76 42.88
N ASP A 35 4.94 13.04 44.13
CA ASP A 35 5.88 13.55 45.12
C ASP A 35 7.06 12.57 45.27
N GLY A 36 8.26 13.13 45.36
CA GLY A 36 9.49 12.38 45.48
C GLY A 36 9.65 11.70 46.83
N ASP A 37 10.18 10.49 46.79
CA ASP A 37 10.88 9.90 47.92
C ASP A 37 12.38 9.87 47.61
N ASP A 38 13.03 10.82 48.26
CA ASP A 38 14.46 10.95 48.50
C ASP A 38 14.91 9.76 49.38
N ILE A 39 15.68 8.81 48.81
CA ILE A 39 16.45 7.86 49.63
C ILE A 39 17.92 7.98 49.24
N GLY A 40 18.63 8.67 50.12
CA GLY A 40 20.05 8.95 50.00
C GLY A 40 20.95 7.72 50.09
N GLY A 41 22.10 7.87 49.43
CA GLY A 41 23.44 7.69 50.00
C GLY A 41 23.75 6.42 50.78
N ALA A 42 24.57 5.56 50.17
CA ALA A 42 25.67 4.93 50.87
C ALA A 42 26.87 4.80 49.93
N GLU A 43 27.96 5.46 50.31
CA GLU A 43 29.28 5.32 49.73
C GLU A 43 29.92 4.02 50.27
N SER A 44 30.62 3.26 49.43
CA SER A 44 31.72 2.39 49.89
C SER A 44 32.58 1.90 48.72
N SER A 45 33.78 2.47 48.67
CA SER A 45 35.12 1.95 48.36
C SER A 45 35.34 0.58 47.71
N ASP A 46 36.37 0.56 46.84
CA ASP A 46 37.43 -0.44 46.65
C ASP A 46 37.07 -1.95 46.72
N ASP A 47 37.38 -2.71 45.68
CA ASP A 47 38.72 -3.32 45.57
C ASP A 47 38.87 -4.12 44.26
N GLY A 48 40.09 -4.12 43.73
CA GLY A 48 40.47 -5.01 42.63
C GLY A 48 40.57 -6.47 43.09
N GLY A 49 40.19 -7.40 42.23
CA GLY A 49 40.35 -8.83 42.52
C GLY A 49 40.01 -9.73 41.35
N THR A 50 41.04 -10.18 40.64
CA THR A 50 40.98 -11.31 39.72
C THR A 50 40.66 -12.60 40.48
N ALA A 51 39.60 -13.32 40.12
CA ALA A 51 39.51 -14.77 40.34
C ALA A 51 38.46 -15.41 39.43
N SER A 52 38.92 -16.36 38.63
CA SER A 52 38.17 -17.47 38.05
C SER A 52 37.33 -18.21 39.10
N VAL A 53 36.22 -18.85 38.70
CA VAL A 53 35.87 -20.28 38.94
C VAL A 53 34.38 -20.57 38.71
N THR A 54 34.17 -21.57 37.85
CA THR A 54 33.24 -22.72 37.88
C THR A 54 31.74 -22.57 38.23
N VAL A 55 30.96 -22.99 37.22
CA VAL A 55 29.65 -23.68 37.20
C VAL A 55 29.13 -24.23 38.53
N SER A 56 27.84 -24.00 38.82
CA SER A 56 27.02 -24.98 39.55
C SER A 56 25.56 -24.89 39.11
N ALA A 57 24.96 -26.05 38.88
CA ALA A 57 23.56 -26.26 38.53
C ALA A 57 22.67 -26.34 39.78
N GLY A 58 21.37 -26.12 39.60
CA GLY A 58 20.31 -26.32 40.60
C GLY A 58 19.72 -24.99 41.08
N GLU A 59 18.43 -24.85 41.37
CA GLU A 59 17.29 -25.77 41.45
C GLU A 59 16.02 -24.96 41.18
N ALA A 60 14.94 -25.67 40.86
CA ALA A 60 13.61 -25.12 40.70
C ALA A 60 13.03 -24.71 42.07
N GLU A 61 12.50 -23.50 42.17
CA GLU A 61 11.68 -23.05 43.30
C GLU A 61 10.28 -22.72 42.79
N THR A 62 9.35 -23.61 43.13
CA THR A 62 7.90 -23.43 43.01
C THR A 62 7.41 -22.50 44.11
N GLY A 63 7.06 -21.27 43.76
CA GLY A 63 6.42 -20.31 44.66
C GLY A 63 4.90 -20.28 44.48
N THR A 64 4.18 -21.01 45.33
CA THR A 64 2.75 -20.80 45.62
C THR A 64 2.60 -19.65 46.61
N GLY A 65 1.82 -18.63 46.26
CA GLY A 65 1.46 -17.53 47.15
C GLY A 65 0.09 -16.96 46.77
N GLU A 66 -0.90 -17.23 47.61
CA GLU A 66 -2.31 -16.85 47.50
C GLU A 66 -2.57 -15.36 47.81
N THR A 67 -3.66 -14.81 47.26
CA THR A 67 -4.65 -13.86 47.85
C THR A 67 -5.44 -13.30 46.66
N GLY A 68 -6.76 -13.44 46.53
CA GLY A 68 -7.81 -13.18 47.52
C GLY A 68 -8.45 -11.84 47.16
N GLY A 69 -9.59 -11.84 46.45
CA GLY A 69 -10.30 -10.61 46.10
C GLY A 69 -11.40 -10.81 45.06
N SER A 70 -12.59 -11.15 45.56
CA SER A 70 -13.87 -11.21 44.86
C SER A 70 -14.22 -9.91 44.15
N ASP A 71 -14.90 -9.97 43.00
CA ASP A 71 -16.17 -9.28 42.83
C ASP A 71 -16.95 -9.79 41.60
N ASP A 72 -18.21 -10.06 41.87
CA ASP A 72 -19.28 -10.48 40.97
C ASP A 72 -19.45 -9.54 39.77
N ALA A 73 -19.54 -10.12 38.58
CA ALA A 73 -20.27 -9.52 37.47
C ALA A 73 -21.24 -10.57 36.89
N PRO A 74 -22.55 -10.28 36.81
CA PRO A 74 -23.54 -11.25 36.38
C PRO A 74 -23.39 -11.56 34.88
N ALA A 75 -23.33 -12.85 34.57
CA ALA A 75 -23.40 -13.38 33.23
C ALA A 75 -24.76 -13.04 32.58
N THR A 76 -24.76 -12.11 31.63
CA THR A 76 -25.88 -11.95 30.69
C THR A 76 -25.77 -13.01 29.61
N SER A 77 -26.46 -14.13 29.84
CA SER A 77 -26.81 -15.12 28.81
C SER A 77 -27.72 -14.47 27.77
N LEU A 78 -27.19 -14.21 26.57
CA LEU A 78 -27.98 -13.91 25.38
C LEU A 78 -28.01 -15.17 24.52
N THR A 79 -29.02 -16.01 24.74
CA THR A 79 -29.45 -17.03 23.79
C THR A 79 -30.14 -16.35 22.62
N GLY A 80 -29.36 -16.02 21.59
CA GLY A 80 -29.84 -15.55 20.29
C GLY A 80 -30.15 -16.74 19.38
N ASP A 81 -31.44 -16.97 19.21
CA ASP A 81 -32.10 -17.94 18.35
C ASP A 81 -31.62 -17.87 16.89
N ALA A 82 -30.96 -18.94 16.43
CA ALA A 82 -30.54 -19.12 15.05
C ALA A 82 -31.73 -19.64 14.23
N THR A 83 -32.44 -18.73 13.57
CA THR A 83 -33.41 -19.10 12.54
C THR A 83 -32.65 -19.50 11.27
N ALA A 84 -32.66 -20.81 11.01
CA ALA A 84 -32.22 -21.40 9.77
C ALA A 84 -33.11 -20.91 8.61
N ALA A 85 -32.52 -20.18 7.67
CA ALA A 85 -33.08 -19.98 6.34
C ALA A 85 -32.32 -20.89 5.36
N ASP A 86 -32.85 -22.10 5.22
CA ASP A 86 -32.68 -22.94 4.03
C ASP A 86 -33.55 -22.37 2.91
N SER A 87 -32.99 -22.16 1.71
CA SER A 87 -33.66 -22.41 0.42
C SER A 87 -32.74 -22.13 -0.78
N SER A 88 -32.17 -23.22 -1.29
CA SER A 88 -32.23 -23.62 -2.71
C SER A 88 -31.63 -22.75 -3.84
N THR A 89 -30.62 -23.35 -4.49
CA THR A 89 -30.50 -23.59 -5.96
C THR A 89 -30.77 -22.46 -6.96
N THR A 90 -29.76 -22.09 -7.76
CA THR A 90 -29.82 -22.13 -9.24
C THR A 90 -28.40 -22.26 -9.81
N ALA A 91 -28.20 -23.28 -10.65
CA ALA A 91 -26.97 -23.58 -11.39
C ALA A 91 -26.74 -22.57 -12.55
N PRO A 92 -25.52 -22.47 -13.11
CA PRO A 92 -25.18 -21.43 -14.08
C PRO A 92 -25.77 -21.71 -15.46
N ALA A 93 -26.39 -20.69 -16.06
CA ALA A 93 -26.75 -20.71 -17.47
C ALA A 93 -25.51 -20.39 -18.31
N THR A 94 -25.03 -21.40 -19.03
CA THR A 94 -24.15 -21.24 -20.19
C THR A 94 -24.97 -20.63 -21.34
N SER A 95 -24.51 -19.52 -21.90
CA SER A 95 -24.96 -19.06 -23.21
C SER A 95 -23.74 -18.88 -24.11
N ASP A 96 -23.54 -19.93 -24.90
CA ASP A 96 -22.88 -19.95 -26.19
C ASP A 96 -23.52 -18.91 -27.11
N ALA A 97 -22.68 -18.03 -27.67
CA ALA A 97 -23.01 -17.21 -28.82
C ALA A 97 -21.77 -17.10 -29.72
N SER A 98 -21.46 -18.20 -30.39
CA SER A 98 -20.88 -18.14 -31.74
C SER A 98 -21.78 -17.32 -32.66
N THR A 99 -21.25 -16.29 -33.32
CA THR A 99 -21.60 -15.84 -34.69
C THR A 99 -20.85 -14.54 -35.05
N GLY A 100 -20.05 -14.58 -36.14
CA GLY A 100 -19.83 -13.38 -36.96
C GLY A 100 -18.39 -13.01 -37.35
N ASP A 101 -17.74 -13.85 -38.16
CA ASP A 101 -16.94 -13.40 -39.32
C ASP A 101 -17.97 -13.20 -40.49
N PRO A 102 -17.84 -12.30 -41.51
CA PRO A 102 -16.64 -11.65 -42.07
C PRO A 102 -16.82 -10.17 -42.54
N THR A 103 -15.71 -9.53 -42.97
CA THR A 103 -15.56 -8.55 -44.10
C THR A 103 -14.24 -7.78 -43.91
N ASP A 104 -13.17 -8.08 -44.65
CA ASP A 104 -12.87 -7.61 -46.02
C ASP A 104 -13.27 -6.15 -46.30
N ALA A 105 -12.29 -5.25 -46.19
CA ALA A 105 -12.27 -3.98 -46.91
C ALA A 105 -10.82 -3.63 -47.27
N SER A 106 -10.47 -4.07 -48.46
CA SER A 106 -9.33 -3.62 -49.26
C SER A 106 -9.33 -2.09 -49.40
N SER A 107 -8.17 -1.45 -49.22
CA SER A 107 -7.91 -0.15 -49.83
C SER A 107 -6.51 -0.14 -50.44
N GLU A 108 -6.51 -0.35 -51.76
CA GLU A 108 -5.41 0.03 -52.64
C GLU A 108 -5.53 1.54 -52.94
N GLY A 109 -4.39 2.24 -52.92
CA GLY A 109 -4.25 3.64 -53.33
C GLY A 109 -2.77 4.02 -53.33
N SER A 110 -2.00 3.61 -54.33
CA SER A 110 -1.80 4.32 -55.61
C SER A 110 -0.96 5.60 -55.48
N GLY A 111 0.34 5.44 -55.76
CA GLY A 111 1.12 6.29 -56.66
C GLY A 111 1.45 7.73 -56.25
N SER A 112 2.71 7.97 -55.93
CA SER A 112 3.42 9.14 -56.48
C SER A 112 4.91 8.82 -56.65
N SER A 113 5.31 8.72 -57.92
CA SER A 113 6.69 8.65 -58.36
C SER A 113 7.17 10.04 -58.78
N GLY A 114 8.38 10.42 -58.36
CA GLY A 114 9.14 11.48 -59.02
C GLY A 114 9.84 12.44 -58.07
N GLY A 115 11.17 12.34 -58.00
CA GLY A 115 11.99 13.41 -57.43
C GLY A 115 13.33 12.95 -56.88
N VAL A 116 14.25 12.54 -57.75
CA VAL A 116 15.68 12.46 -57.42
C VAL A 116 16.21 13.88 -57.26
N THR A 117 16.72 14.21 -56.06
CA THR A 117 17.84 15.13 -55.90
C THR A 117 18.77 14.53 -54.84
N THR A 118 19.89 13.98 -55.32
CA THR A 118 21.10 13.68 -54.55
C THR A 118 21.58 14.93 -53.83
N GLU A 119 21.54 14.92 -52.50
CA GLU A 119 22.39 15.77 -51.67
C GLU A 119 22.95 14.93 -50.52
N ALA A 120 24.23 15.15 -50.27
CA ALA A 120 25.12 14.31 -49.49
C ALA A 120 24.83 14.36 -47.98
N GLY A 121 25.07 13.22 -47.32
CA GLY A 121 25.41 13.16 -45.90
C GLY A 121 24.32 13.57 -44.93
N SER A 122 23.28 12.75 -44.78
CA SER A 122 22.48 12.74 -43.57
C SER A 122 22.53 11.33 -43.00
N SER A 123 23.21 11.19 -41.87
CA SER A 123 23.15 10.01 -41.04
C SER A 123 21.70 9.84 -40.60
N SER A 124 20.95 9.05 -41.37
CA SER A 124 19.66 8.53 -40.95
C SER A 124 19.93 7.62 -39.76
N SER A 125 19.91 8.20 -38.55
CA SER A 125 19.51 7.47 -37.36
C SER A 125 18.09 7.02 -37.67
N ASP A 126 17.99 5.80 -38.17
CA ASP A 126 16.74 5.07 -38.33
C ASP A 126 16.16 4.95 -36.91
N GLY A 127 15.46 6.02 -36.51
CA GLY A 127 14.77 6.18 -35.25
C GLY A 127 13.52 5.32 -35.29
N GLY A 128 13.72 4.02 -35.55
CA GLY A 128 12.80 3.01 -35.10
C GLY A 128 12.57 3.31 -33.63
N MET A 129 11.40 3.85 -33.34
CA MET A 129 10.86 3.85 -32.00
C MET A 129 10.74 2.38 -31.66
N ASP A 130 11.81 1.83 -31.08
CA ASP A 130 11.80 0.56 -30.40
C ASP A 130 10.84 0.74 -29.23
N SER A 131 9.55 0.57 -29.51
CA SER A 131 8.48 0.54 -28.53
C SER A 131 8.54 -0.75 -27.67
N GLY A 132 9.73 -1.32 -27.48
CA GLY A 132 9.88 -2.76 -27.26
C GLY A 132 10.80 -3.19 -26.13
N VAL A 133 11.44 -2.29 -25.41
CA VAL A 133 12.10 -2.66 -24.14
C VAL A 133 11.69 -1.69 -23.05
N GLY A 134 11.04 -2.26 -22.03
CA GLY A 134 10.71 -1.56 -20.80
C GLY A 134 11.94 -0.82 -20.28
N GLN A 135 11.80 0.49 -20.13
CA GLN A 135 12.90 1.34 -19.70
C GLN A 135 12.93 1.33 -18.18
N ASP A 136 14.13 1.12 -17.63
CA ASP A 136 14.38 1.40 -16.22
C ASP A 136 14.03 2.86 -15.94
N VAL A 137 13.34 3.11 -14.82
CA VAL A 137 12.94 4.45 -14.40
C VAL A 137 13.83 4.89 -13.25
N ASP A 138 14.49 6.03 -13.42
CA ASP A 138 15.21 6.71 -12.35
C ASP A 138 14.23 7.53 -11.50
N LEU A 139 14.05 7.10 -10.26
CA LEU A 139 13.17 7.73 -9.28
C LEU A 139 13.93 8.69 -8.35
N SER A 140 15.19 9.01 -8.63
CA SER A 140 16.00 9.94 -7.82
C SER A 140 15.32 11.29 -7.62
N GLY A 141 15.13 11.69 -6.36
CA GLY A 141 14.53 12.96 -5.98
C GLY A 141 13.01 13.06 -6.17
N TRP A 142 12.37 12.00 -6.66
CA TRP A 142 10.90 11.93 -6.69
C TRP A 142 10.36 11.92 -5.25
N VAL A 143 9.11 12.36 -5.08
CA VAL A 143 8.52 12.56 -3.77
C VAL A 143 7.23 11.76 -3.65
N VAL A 144 7.15 10.94 -2.60
CA VAL A 144 5.89 10.34 -2.16
C VAL A 144 5.30 11.23 -1.06
N VAL A 145 4.10 11.76 -1.31
CA VAL A 145 3.40 12.68 -0.42
C VAL A 145 2.29 11.94 0.29
N GLN A 146 2.31 11.96 1.62
CA GLN A 146 1.26 11.41 2.47
C GLN A 146 0.43 12.55 3.07
N THR A 147 -0.87 12.56 2.77
CA THR A 147 -1.82 13.54 3.32
C THR A 147 -2.31 13.13 4.72
N ALA A 148 -3.01 14.04 5.42
CA ALA A 148 -3.52 13.88 6.79
C ALA A 148 -2.44 13.89 7.90
N SER A 149 -1.20 13.55 7.57
CA SER A 149 -0.02 13.73 8.43
C SER A 149 0.99 14.76 7.91
N ASP A 150 0.76 15.34 6.72
CA ASP A 150 1.65 16.26 6.00
C ASP A 150 3.11 15.79 5.95
N ARG A 151 3.31 14.54 5.50
CA ARG A 151 4.63 13.90 5.39
C ARG A 151 5.04 13.76 3.93
N GLU A 152 6.34 13.86 3.69
CA GLU A 152 6.93 13.62 2.38
C GLU A 152 8.14 12.70 2.53
N PHE A 153 8.30 11.77 1.59
CA PHE A 153 9.47 10.94 1.45
C PHE A 153 10.14 11.23 0.10
N VAL A 154 11.35 11.78 0.16
CA VAL A 154 12.18 12.01 -1.02
C VAL A 154 12.95 10.73 -1.31
N ILE A 155 12.72 10.17 -2.50
CA ILE A 155 13.40 8.96 -2.95
C ILE A 155 14.89 9.29 -3.14
N PRO A 156 15.82 8.54 -2.51
CA PRO A 156 17.25 8.83 -2.58
C PRO A 156 17.81 8.78 -3.99
N ASP A 157 18.85 9.59 -4.23
CA ASP A 157 19.61 9.57 -5.49
C ASP A 157 20.17 8.17 -5.80
N GLY A 158 20.11 7.79 -7.07
CA GLY A 158 20.54 6.48 -7.57
C GLY A 158 19.47 5.38 -7.48
N THR A 159 18.23 5.71 -7.08
CA THR A 159 17.14 4.73 -7.04
C THR A 159 16.60 4.50 -8.45
N VAL A 160 17.03 3.41 -9.07
CA VAL A 160 16.57 2.98 -10.41
C VAL A 160 15.73 1.71 -10.26
N VAL A 161 14.53 1.72 -10.84
CA VAL A 161 13.62 0.57 -10.85
C VAL A 161 13.48 0.08 -12.28
N SER A 162 13.81 -1.19 -12.52
CA SER A 162 13.65 -1.81 -13.84
C SER A 162 12.19 -1.80 -14.28
N SER A 163 11.92 -1.79 -15.58
CA SER A 163 10.55 -2.00 -16.06
C SER A 163 10.03 -3.39 -15.68
N GLY A 164 8.76 -3.45 -15.29
CA GLY A 164 8.13 -4.57 -14.59
C GLY A 164 8.55 -4.70 -13.12
N GLY A 165 9.44 -3.84 -12.63
CA GLY A 165 9.94 -3.84 -11.26
C GLY A 165 9.11 -2.97 -10.32
N THR A 166 9.45 -3.06 -9.04
CA THR A 166 8.71 -2.40 -7.96
C THR A 166 9.65 -1.76 -6.94
N LEU A 167 9.28 -0.58 -6.46
CA LEU A 167 9.86 0.05 -5.28
C LEU A 167 8.91 -0.10 -4.10
N VAL A 168 9.39 -0.72 -3.02
CA VAL A 168 8.69 -0.82 -1.73
C VAL A 168 9.36 0.13 -0.74
N ILE A 169 8.56 1.03 -0.13
CA ILE A 169 9.02 1.91 0.95
C ILE A 169 8.33 1.44 2.23
N GLY A 170 9.07 0.72 3.08
CA GLY A 170 8.57 0.24 4.37
C GLY A 170 8.85 1.24 5.49
N ARG A 171 8.11 1.16 6.59
CA ARG A 171 8.22 2.13 7.68
C ARG A 171 9.53 2.06 8.46
N ASN A 172 9.81 0.92 9.08
CA ASN A 172 10.95 0.77 9.99
C ASN A 172 11.34 -0.70 10.17
N ALA A 173 11.67 -1.37 9.06
CA ALA A 173 12.07 -2.76 9.07
C ALA A 173 13.27 -2.98 8.15
N SER A 174 14.16 -3.90 8.54
CA SER A 174 15.14 -4.40 7.57
C SER A 174 14.42 -5.16 6.44
N PRO A 175 14.96 -5.19 5.21
CA PRO A 175 14.35 -5.91 4.09
C PRO A 175 14.04 -7.38 4.40
N GLY A 176 14.89 -8.06 5.17
CA GLY A 176 14.68 -9.47 5.54
C GLY A 176 13.58 -9.65 6.58
N ALA A 177 13.48 -8.75 7.57
CA ALA A 177 12.39 -8.78 8.55
C ALA A 177 11.05 -8.48 7.88
N PHE A 178 11.03 -7.52 6.96
CA PHE A 178 9.85 -7.13 6.22
C PHE A 178 9.31 -8.28 5.34
N GLN A 179 10.19 -8.90 4.53
CA GLN A 179 9.81 -10.06 3.71
C GLN A 179 9.30 -11.23 4.55
N ASN A 180 9.94 -11.50 5.69
CA ASN A 180 9.51 -12.56 6.59
C ASN A 180 8.14 -12.28 7.22
N PHE A 181 7.84 -11.02 7.56
CA PHE A 181 6.54 -10.65 8.11
C PHE A 181 5.42 -10.86 7.09
N TRP A 182 5.60 -10.36 5.86
CA TRP A 182 4.63 -10.46 4.77
C TRP A 182 4.63 -11.82 4.05
N ALA A 183 5.49 -12.76 4.47
CA ALA A 183 5.66 -14.06 3.82
C ALA A 183 5.96 -13.99 2.31
N VAL A 184 6.66 -12.93 1.87
CA VAL A 184 7.08 -12.73 0.48
C VAL A 184 8.57 -13.06 0.30
N ASN A 185 8.98 -13.32 -0.94
CA ASN A 185 10.38 -13.53 -1.30
C ASN A 185 10.69 -12.76 -2.59
N TRP A 186 11.47 -11.69 -2.47
CA TRP A 186 11.75 -10.80 -3.58
C TRP A 186 12.91 -11.27 -4.45
N GLY A 187 12.76 -11.04 -5.75
CA GLY A 187 13.83 -11.17 -6.73
C GLY A 187 14.65 -9.87 -6.86
N SER A 188 15.43 -9.78 -7.93
CA SER A 188 16.18 -8.56 -8.29
C SER A 188 15.28 -7.39 -8.70
N ASP A 189 14.02 -7.66 -9.01
CA ASP A 189 13.10 -6.70 -9.60
C ASP A 189 12.39 -5.83 -8.54
N VAL A 190 12.69 -6.06 -7.25
CA VAL A 190 12.16 -5.27 -6.14
C VAL A 190 13.30 -4.49 -5.48
N THR A 191 13.13 -3.18 -5.42
CA THR A 191 13.96 -2.29 -4.61
C THR A 191 13.25 -1.99 -3.30
N TYR A 192 13.96 -2.06 -2.17
CA TYR A 192 13.41 -1.73 -0.86
C TYR A 192 14.10 -0.51 -0.27
N LEU A 193 13.32 0.43 0.23
CA LEU A 193 13.78 1.56 1.03
C LEU A 193 13.14 1.53 2.41
N ASP A 194 13.98 1.78 3.43
CA ASP A 194 13.54 1.97 4.81
C ASP A 194 13.22 3.45 5.03
N GLY A 195 11.99 3.75 5.44
CA GLY A 195 11.55 5.10 5.77
C GLY A 195 11.83 5.51 7.20
N ILE A 196 12.71 4.79 7.91
CA ILE A 196 13.39 5.18 9.15
C ILE A 196 12.44 5.62 10.28
N ASP A 197 11.31 4.94 10.39
CA ASP A 197 10.20 5.23 11.32
C ASP A 197 9.59 6.63 11.16
N GLN A 198 9.81 7.26 10.01
CA GLN A 198 9.22 8.55 9.67
C GLN A 198 8.18 8.44 8.57
N PHE A 199 8.24 7.39 7.73
CA PHE A 199 7.37 7.21 6.59
C PHE A 199 7.33 5.74 6.14
N PRO A 200 6.19 5.19 5.69
CA PRO A 200 4.85 5.74 5.90
C PRO A 200 4.48 5.74 7.39
N SER A 201 3.45 6.49 7.75
CA SER A 201 2.82 6.42 9.08
C SER A 201 1.32 6.36 8.87
N ILE A 202 0.75 5.18 8.77
CA ILE A 202 -0.67 5.00 8.47
C ILE A 202 -1.44 4.94 9.79
N ASN A 203 -2.38 5.85 9.97
CA ASN A 203 -3.15 5.98 11.20
C ASN A 203 -4.60 6.42 10.96
N GLY A 204 -5.07 6.25 9.72
CA GLY A 204 -6.42 6.52 9.25
C GLY A 204 -6.52 7.84 8.47
N ALA A 205 -7.25 7.78 7.37
CA ALA A 205 -7.55 8.86 6.42
C ALA A 205 -6.35 9.39 5.58
N GLU A 206 -5.17 8.77 5.69
CA GLU A 206 -4.05 9.09 4.79
C GLU A 206 -4.39 8.78 3.33
N THR A 207 -3.89 9.61 2.42
CA THR A 207 -3.80 9.31 0.99
C THR A 207 -2.37 9.53 0.52
N TYR A 208 -1.98 8.88 -0.57
CA TYR A 208 -0.64 8.97 -1.13
C TYR A 208 -0.66 9.53 -2.54
N ALA A 209 0.32 10.37 -2.87
CA ALA A 209 0.52 10.88 -4.22
C ALA A 209 2.00 10.81 -4.59
N LEU A 210 2.30 10.50 -5.86
CA LEU A 210 3.64 10.46 -6.41
C LEU A 210 3.90 11.72 -7.23
N ARG A 211 5.02 12.40 -6.96
CA ARG A 211 5.43 13.62 -7.67
C ARG A 211 6.86 13.51 -8.20
N MET A 212 7.10 14.15 -9.33
CA MET A 212 8.44 14.42 -9.83
C MET A 212 9.18 15.43 -8.93
N PRO A 213 10.52 15.53 -9.02
CA PRO A 213 11.31 16.52 -8.27
C PRO A 213 10.87 17.98 -8.51
N ASP A 214 10.27 18.26 -9.67
CA ASP A 214 9.74 19.58 -10.04
C ASP A 214 8.31 19.86 -9.51
N THR A 215 7.80 18.97 -8.65
CA THR A 215 6.45 18.98 -8.04
C THR A 215 5.29 18.57 -8.94
N THR A 216 5.55 18.20 -10.20
CA THR A 216 4.51 17.68 -11.09
C THR A 216 3.91 16.40 -10.54
N LEU A 217 2.58 16.33 -10.43
CA LEU A 217 1.85 15.13 -10.02
C LEU A 217 1.95 14.07 -11.12
N VAL A 218 2.41 12.87 -10.76
CA VAL A 218 2.47 11.70 -11.65
C VAL A 218 1.32 10.77 -11.37
N ASP A 219 1.05 10.47 -10.10
CA ASP A 219 -0.01 9.56 -9.69
C ASP A 219 -0.64 9.93 -8.34
N GLY A 220 -1.86 9.45 -8.11
CA GLY A 220 -2.65 9.71 -6.91
C GLY A 220 -3.51 10.99 -6.98
N PRO A 221 -4.14 11.39 -5.85
CA PRO A 221 -4.07 10.72 -4.55
C PRO A 221 -4.72 9.33 -4.58
N THR A 222 -4.20 8.39 -3.80
CA THR A 222 -4.88 7.12 -3.50
C THR A 222 -6.22 7.38 -2.80
N PRO A 223 -7.12 6.39 -2.71
CA PRO A 223 -8.22 6.44 -1.76
C PRO A 223 -7.71 6.68 -0.34
N ALA A 224 -8.54 7.30 0.48
CA ALA A 224 -8.25 7.45 1.90
C ALA A 224 -8.27 6.07 2.56
N LEU A 225 -7.20 5.73 3.26
CA LEU A 225 -7.11 4.47 4.00
C LEU A 225 -7.97 4.57 5.26
N ASP A 226 -8.73 3.53 5.57
CA ASP A 226 -9.24 3.33 6.93
C ASP A 226 -8.21 2.51 7.72
N LEU A 227 -8.23 2.63 9.05
CA LEU A 227 -7.38 1.81 9.91
C LEU A 227 -7.59 0.33 9.55
N SER A 228 -6.54 -0.47 9.49
CA SER A 228 -6.57 -1.90 9.09
C SER A 228 -6.94 -2.22 7.64
N THR A 229 -6.97 -1.22 6.75
CA THR A 229 -7.26 -1.46 5.32
C THR A 229 -5.99 -1.56 4.47
N GLY A 230 -6.03 -2.50 3.54
CA GLY A 230 -5.13 -2.56 2.40
C GLY A 230 -5.81 -1.92 1.20
N SER A 231 -5.02 -1.26 0.37
CA SER A 231 -5.50 -0.80 -0.93
C SER A 231 -4.51 -1.26 -1.98
N ALA A 232 -4.94 -2.18 -2.83
CA ALA A 232 -4.19 -2.61 -4.01
C ALA A 232 -4.86 -2.02 -5.25
N ARG A 233 -4.05 -1.55 -6.19
CA ARG A 233 -4.55 -1.01 -7.46
C ARG A 233 -4.89 -2.18 -8.40
N ASN A 234 -6.04 -2.12 -9.05
CA ASN A 234 -6.48 -3.12 -10.03
C ASN A 234 -6.41 -2.61 -11.47
N ASP A 235 -6.42 -1.28 -11.66
CA ASP A 235 -6.33 -0.59 -12.95
C ASP A 235 -5.40 0.63 -12.84
N ALA A 236 -4.23 0.56 -13.47
CA ALA A 236 -3.25 1.63 -13.47
C ALA A 236 -3.66 2.83 -14.34
N ASP A 237 -4.51 2.62 -15.37
CA ASP A 237 -5.04 3.71 -16.20
C ASP A 237 -6.29 4.36 -15.57
N GLY A 238 -6.87 3.67 -14.60
CA GLY A 238 -8.01 4.13 -13.81
C GLY A 238 -7.65 5.30 -12.88
N ASN A 239 -8.65 6.16 -12.66
CA ASN A 239 -8.56 7.29 -11.74
C ASN A 239 -9.53 7.14 -10.55
N GLY A 240 -9.09 7.59 -9.38
CA GLY A 240 -9.91 7.60 -8.16
C GLY A 240 -10.24 6.20 -7.64
N ALA A 241 -11.21 6.11 -6.72
CA ALA A 241 -11.46 4.88 -5.94
C ALA A 241 -11.88 3.64 -6.75
N ALA A 242 -12.34 3.78 -7.99
CA ALA A 242 -12.72 2.63 -8.82
C ALA A 242 -11.51 1.84 -9.35
N ALA A 243 -10.33 2.45 -9.34
CA ALA A 243 -9.06 1.85 -9.73
C ALA A 243 -8.40 1.02 -8.61
N TRP A 244 -9.06 0.91 -7.47
CA TRP A 244 -8.50 0.32 -6.26
C TRP A 244 -9.43 -0.75 -5.72
N ASP A 245 -8.87 -1.92 -5.44
CA ASP A 245 -9.46 -2.92 -4.58
C ASP A 245 -9.08 -2.57 -3.14
N VAL A 246 -10.05 -2.02 -2.41
CA VAL A 246 -9.91 -1.71 -0.99
C VAL A 246 -10.41 -2.90 -0.20
N THR A 247 -9.50 -3.64 0.42
CA THR A 247 -9.83 -4.72 1.35
C THR A 247 -10.01 -4.13 2.74
N LEU A 248 -11.24 -4.22 3.26
CA LEU A 248 -11.59 -3.53 4.49
C LEU A 248 -11.05 -4.22 5.77
N PHE A 249 -10.72 -5.52 5.75
CA PHE A 249 -10.30 -6.29 6.94
C PHE A 249 -9.70 -7.67 6.60
N PRO A 250 -8.79 -8.20 7.47
CA PRO A 250 -7.55 -7.58 7.87
C PRO A 250 -6.56 -7.57 6.70
N ASN A 251 -5.73 -6.54 6.63
CA ASN A 251 -4.74 -6.37 5.58
C ASN A 251 -3.48 -7.25 5.79
N ASP A 252 -3.69 -8.51 6.17
CA ASP A 252 -2.60 -9.48 6.34
C ASP A 252 -2.31 -10.21 5.01
N ASP A 253 -3.14 -9.97 3.97
CA ASP A 253 -3.02 -10.56 2.64
C ASP A 253 -2.30 -9.65 1.63
N ALA A 254 -1.73 -8.52 2.07
CA ALA A 254 -0.96 -7.64 1.19
C ALA A 254 0.24 -8.40 0.60
N THR A 255 0.59 -8.10 -0.65
CA THR A 255 1.65 -8.82 -1.37
C THR A 255 2.73 -7.85 -1.85
N PRO A 256 3.45 -7.17 -0.93
CA PRO A 256 4.45 -6.18 -1.31
C PRO A 256 5.53 -6.80 -2.19
N GLY A 257 6.01 -6.01 -3.14
CA GLY A 257 6.89 -6.41 -4.23
C GLY A 257 6.15 -7.05 -5.41
N SER A 258 4.82 -6.98 -5.49
CA SER A 258 4.07 -7.48 -6.63
C SER A 258 2.84 -6.63 -6.94
N SER A 259 2.76 -6.14 -8.18
CA SER A 259 1.56 -5.48 -8.67
C SER A 259 0.73 -6.45 -9.50
N THR A 260 -0.58 -6.47 -9.24
CA THR A 260 -1.57 -7.17 -10.07
C THR A 260 -2.41 -6.21 -10.92
N ALA A 261 -2.11 -4.91 -10.84
CA ALA A 261 -2.81 -3.89 -11.60
C ALA A 261 -2.64 -4.15 -13.10
N SER A 262 -3.76 -4.05 -13.82
CA SER A 262 -3.75 -4.05 -15.28
C SER A 262 -3.56 -2.64 -15.83
N GLY A 263 -3.13 -2.51 -17.10
CA GLY A 263 -2.94 -1.22 -17.75
C GLY A 263 -1.62 -0.55 -17.38
N GLY A 264 -1.57 0.78 -17.50
CA GLY A 264 -0.40 1.60 -17.21
C GLY A 264 0.37 1.96 -18.47
N THR A 265 1.03 3.12 -18.43
CA THR A 265 1.89 3.58 -19.52
C THR A 265 3.32 3.11 -19.27
N PRO A 266 3.97 2.36 -20.18
CA PRO A 266 5.35 1.92 -20.00
C PRO A 266 6.29 3.07 -19.62
N GLY A 267 7.07 2.87 -18.56
CA GLY A 267 7.99 3.89 -18.02
C GLY A 267 7.32 5.01 -17.21
N VAL A 268 6.01 4.98 -16.99
CA VAL A 268 5.31 5.89 -16.07
C VAL A 268 4.97 5.14 -14.78
N PRO A 269 5.70 5.40 -13.68
CA PRO A 269 5.45 4.72 -12.41
C PRO A 269 4.12 5.14 -11.79
N PHE A 270 3.51 4.24 -11.04
CA PHE A 270 2.27 4.51 -10.30
C PHE A 270 2.29 3.81 -8.94
N ILE A 271 1.52 4.33 -7.97
CA ILE A 271 1.33 3.71 -6.66
C ILE A 271 0.44 2.49 -6.86
N SER A 272 0.97 1.30 -6.54
CA SER A 272 0.32 0.02 -6.80
C SER A 272 -0.33 -0.58 -5.55
N GLU A 273 0.22 -0.34 -4.38
CA GLU A 273 -0.30 -0.91 -3.13
C GLU A 273 0.07 -0.02 -1.93
N VAL A 274 -0.82 0.06 -0.95
CA VAL A 274 -0.54 0.68 0.35
C VAL A 274 -1.18 -0.16 1.44
N ALA A 275 -0.46 -0.37 2.53
CA ALA A 275 -0.88 -1.32 3.55
C ALA A 275 -0.45 -0.95 4.97
N ASP A 276 -1.41 -1.05 5.89
CA ASP A 276 -1.21 -1.08 7.35
C ASP A 276 -1.60 -2.46 7.90
N PRO A 277 -0.64 -3.31 8.29
CA PRO A 277 -0.93 -4.64 8.83
C PRO A 277 -1.59 -4.55 10.19
N THR A 278 -2.53 -5.46 10.46
CA THR A 278 -3.28 -5.41 11.72
C THR A 278 -2.44 -5.88 12.91
N GLY A 279 -2.75 -5.38 14.10
CA GLY A 279 -2.17 -5.86 15.36
C GLY A 279 -1.18 -4.89 16.02
N ALA A 280 -1.12 -4.95 17.36
CA ALA A 280 -0.25 -4.08 18.14
C ALA A 280 1.24 -4.37 17.83
N GLY A 281 1.98 -3.34 17.43
CA GLY A 281 3.42 -3.44 17.15
C GLY A 281 3.77 -3.77 15.69
N ASN A 282 2.79 -4.05 14.83
CA ASN A 282 3.04 -4.37 13.43
C ASN A 282 3.20 -3.14 12.53
N PHE A 283 2.96 -1.93 13.05
CA PHE A 283 3.12 -0.67 12.32
C PHE A 283 4.49 -0.52 11.65
N VAL A 284 5.55 -1.12 12.21
CA VAL A 284 6.91 -1.12 11.61
C VAL A 284 6.97 -1.77 10.21
N TYR A 285 5.95 -2.55 9.84
CA TYR A 285 5.79 -3.23 8.55
C TYR A 285 4.78 -2.54 7.61
N GLU A 286 4.26 -1.37 7.98
CA GLU A 286 3.50 -0.51 7.05
C GLU A 286 4.33 -0.20 5.80
N PHE A 287 3.68 -0.08 4.64
CA PHE A 287 4.37 0.27 3.39
C PHE A 287 3.51 1.03 2.39
N VAL A 288 4.20 1.69 1.46
CA VAL A 288 3.69 2.15 0.17
C VAL A 288 4.54 1.53 -0.94
N GLU A 289 3.88 1.13 -2.02
CA GLU A 289 4.48 0.46 -3.17
C GLU A 289 4.29 1.31 -4.45
N ILE A 290 5.34 1.39 -5.25
CA ILE A 290 5.34 2.01 -6.58
C ILE A 290 5.77 0.98 -7.61
N HIS A 291 4.97 0.77 -8.65
CA HIS A 291 5.26 -0.14 -9.75
C HIS A 291 5.67 0.63 -11.02
N VAL A 292 6.62 0.08 -11.76
CA VAL A 292 7.01 0.53 -13.10
C VAL A 292 6.51 -0.48 -14.13
N PRO A 293 5.48 -0.17 -14.94
CA PRO A 293 4.98 -1.08 -15.97
C PRO A 293 6.01 -1.48 -17.04
#